data_AF-A0AAE0BJ16-F1
#
_entry.id   AF-A0AAE0BJ16-F1
#
_cell.length_a   1.000
_cell.length_b   1.000
_cell.length_c   1.000
_cell.angle_alpha   90.00
_cell.angle_beta   90.00
_cell.angle_gamma   90.00
#
_symmetry.space_group_name_H-M   'P 1'
#
loop_
_entity.id
_entity.type
_entity.pdbx_description
1 polymer ?
#
loop_
_entity_poly.entity_id
_entity_poly.type
_entity_poly.pdbx_seq_one_letter_code
_entity_poly.pdbx_strand_id
1 'polypeptide(L)'
;MSNMSDAGKDASSSASTCVSIAVLGASGDLAKKKTYPALFKLFEKSFLPKDVIIIGYARSAMTNESLRDQLRGYLKGKKEEVDAFLQLCIYVAGQYKLSPAEEGAPPKDFQVLANTIAEFEATFPGDCGKNRLFYLALPPVVYPPVCEGIKKCCMSPYGWSRVVVEKPFGKDLASSEDLNEQICGLFDEKQLYRIDHYLGKEIVQNLMVMRFANTFISPLWNRDNISNIQIIFKEPFGTEGRGGYFDQYGIIRDVIQNHLLQVMALVAMERPATLSPNDMRDEKLKVLKCISPLSTENTVLGQYTMGKNGQPGYLEDDTVPPGSKCPTFAMVVLYVQNERWDGVPFILKPWHLPSAVALAASCGTCRLPWHLPSAVALAASRGTCRLPWLLLPAVAHAVCRGSCCQPWHLPSAAALAASRGTSRLPWHLLPAVALDVCRGTCCQLWLLPSAVALLCSRGTCHLPWLLPAISTAVSAWLLMPAVALAVCRGSCCQPWLLLPAVALAICRGSCVCRGSLLPAGTAVCRGFCCQLWHFKS
;
A
#
# COMPACT_ATOMS: atom_id res chain seq x y z
N MET A 1 41.04 -24.39 -22.85
CA MET A 1 41.48 -23.29 -23.74
C MET A 1 40.61 -23.33 -24.99
N SER A 2 40.23 -22.15 -25.50
CA SER A 2 39.29 -21.84 -26.60
C SER A 2 37.79 -22.13 -26.35
N ASN A 3 37.08 -21.10 -25.86
CA ASN A 3 35.79 -20.58 -26.39
C ASN A 3 35.01 -19.85 -25.30
N MET A 4 35.52 -18.69 -24.90
CA MET A 4 34.86 -17.76 -23.99
C MET A 4 35.25 -16.33 -24.41
N SER A 5 34.96 -15.95 -25.66
CA SER A 5 35.30 -14.63 -26.19
C SER A 5 34.52 -14.25 -27.46
N ASP A 6 33.22 -14.54 -27.55
CA ASP A 6 32.42 -14.12 -28.71
C ASP A 6 30.96 -13.72 -28.40
N ALA A 7 30.70 -13.29 -27.16
CA ALA A 7 29.39 -12.76 -26.74
C ALA A 7 29.47 -11.27 -26.36
N GLY A 8 30.23 -10.49 -27.12
CA GLY A 8 30.50 -9.09 -26.79
C GLY A 8 31.01 -8.29 -27.97
N LYS A 9 30.27 -8.29 -29.08
CA LYS A 9 30.40 -7.34 -30.20
C LYS A 9 29.26 -7.64 -31.17
N ASP A 10 28.10 -7.03 -30.95
CA ASP A 10 27.21 -6.56 -32.03
C ASP A 10 26.08 -5.69 -31.44
N ALA A 11 25.95 -4.48 -32.03
CA ALA A 11 24.97 -3.40 -31.83
C ALA A 11 25.00 -2.64 -30.47
N SER A 12 25.35 -1.36 -30.38
CA SER A 12 25.16 -0.26 -31.33
C SER A 12 26.38 0.65 -31.40
N SER A 13 26.83 0.95 -32.62
CA SER A 13 27.35 2.28 -32.90
C SER A 13 26.21 3.26 -32.58
N SER A 14 26.20 3.86 -31.40
CA SER A 14 25.22 4.89 -31.10
C SER A 14 25.52 6.07 -32.03
N ALA A 15 24.76 6.18 -33.12
CA ALA A 15 24.69 7.43 -33.88
C ALA A 15 24.49 8.55 -32.85
N SER A 16 25.23 9.65 -32.99
CA SER A 16 25.02 10.81 -32.13
C SER A 16 23.55 11.20 -32.19
N THR A 17 22.94 11.49 -31.04
CA THR A 17 21.55 11.92 -30.98
C THR A 17 21.43 13.13 -30.09
N CYS A 18 20.72 14.16 -30.56
CA CYS A 18 20.32 15.29 -29.74
C CYS A 18 18.84 15.14 -29.33
N VAL A 19 18.49 15.74 -28.19
CA VAL A 19 17.14 15.68 -27.65
C VAL A 19 16.62 17.09 -27.33
N SER A 20 15.47 17.43 -27.88
CA SER A 20 14.74 18.64 -27.52
C SER A 20 13.51 18.29 -26.69
N ILE A 21 13.43 18.83 -25.48
CA ILE A 21 12.30 18.64 -24.57
C ILE A 21 11.51 19.94 -24.49
N ALA A 22 10.34 19.99 -25.12
CA ALA A 22 9.44 21.12 -25.05
C ALA A 22 8.43 20.93 -23.90
N VAL A 23 8.45 21.81 -22.91
CA VAL A 23 7.49 21.84 -21.79
C VAL A 23 6.43 22.89 -22.09
N LEU A 24 5.29 22.46 -22.64
CA LEU A 24 4.16 23.33 -22.92
C LEU A 24 3.37 23.57 -21.64
N GLY A 25 3.09 24.84 -21.32
CA GLY A 25 2.56 25.22 -20.01
C GLY A 25 3.66 25.49 -18.98
N ALA A 26 4.87 25.84 -19.42
CA ALA A 26 6.03 26.03 -18.54
C ALA A 26 5.83 27.06 -17.42
N SER A 27 4.93 28.04 -17.60
CA SER A 27 4.62 29.03 -16.57
C SER A 27 3.70 28.50 -15.45
N GLY A 28 3.10 27.32 -15.63
CA GLY A 28 2.14 26.72 -14.71
C GLY A 28 2.75 26.00 -13.51
N ASP A 29 1.89 25.69 -12.54
CA ASP A 29 2.27 25.09 -11.26
C ASP A 29 2.86 23.67 -11.40
N LEU A 30 2.28 22.84 -12.27
CA LEU A 30 2.77 21.48 -12.51
C LEU A 30 4.21 21.50 -13.04
N ALA A 31 4.50 22.39 -13.98
CA ALA A 31 5.81 22.52 -14.59
C ALA A 31 6.87 22.89 -13.53
N LYS A 32 6.61 23.94 -12.74
CA LYS A 32 7.54 24.45 -11.73
C LYS A 32 7.74 23.50 -10.54
N LYS A 33 6.65 22.90 -10.05
CA LYS A 33 6.67 22.07 -8.83
C LYS A 33 7.06 20.61 -9.10
N LYS A 34 6.88 20.08 -10.33
CA LYS A 34 7.09 18.66 -10.65
C LYS A 34 7.96 18.43 -11.89
N THR A 35 7.60 18.99 -13.04
CA THR A 35 8.27 18.64 -14.32
C THR A 35 9.74 19.07 -14.36
N TYR A 36 10.04 20.35 -14.12
CA TYR A 36 11.43 20.83 -14.10
C TYR A 36 12.25 20.22 -12.97
N PRO A 37 11.75 20.09 -11.72
CA PRO A 37 12.45 19.35 -10.69
C PRO A 37 12.77 17.90 -11.06
N ALA A 38 11.86 17.20 -11.75
CA ALA A 38 12.11 15.84 -12.23
C ALA A 38 13.20 15.81 -13.32
N LEU A 39 13.16 16.73 -14.29
CA LEU A 39 14.21 16.88 -15.31
C LEU A 39 15.56 17.21 -14.68
N PHE A 40 15.59 18.08 -13.67
CA PHE A 40 16.80 18.38 -12.92
C PHE A 40 17.36 17.15 -12.20
N LYS A 41 16.52 16.31 -11.59
CA LYS A 41 16.99 15.06 -10.99
C LYS A 41 17.52 14.05 -12.01
N LEU A 42 16.99 14.04 -13.23
CA LEU A 42 17.57 13.25 -14.33
C LEU A 42 18.92 13.82 -14.78
N PHE A 43 19.05 15.14 -14.83
CA PHE A 43 20.31 15.83 -15.13
C PHE A 43 21.39 15.54 -14.08
N GLU A 44 21.07 15.73 -12.79
CA GLU A 44 21.97 15.48 -11.65
C GLU A 44 22.50 14.03 -11.66
N LYS A 45 21.66 13.07 -12.07
CA LYS A 45 22.02 11.65 -12.16
C LYS A 45 22.61 11.23 -13.51
N SER A 46 22.87 12.17 -14.42
CA SER A 46 23.39 11.91 -15.78
C SER A 46 22.52 10.95 -16.61
N PHE A 47 21.20 10.93 -16.38
CA PHE A 47 20.23 10.18 -17.17
C PHE A 47 19.67 10.97 -18.36
N LEU A 48 19.83 12.31 -18.36
CA LEU A 48 19.59 13.09 -19.57
C LEU A 48 20.77 12.92 -20.53
N PRO A 49 20.52 12.83 -21.85
CA PRO A 49 21.58 12.93 -22.85
C PRO A 49 22.38 14.21 -22.68
N LYS A 50 23.68 14.18 -23.00
CA LYS A 50 24.55 15.37 -22.93
C LYS A 50 24.06 16.47 -23.90
N ASP A 51 23.60 16.05 -25.07
CA ASP A 51 23.14 16.91 -26.15
C ASP A 51 21.63 17.19 -26.01
N VAL A 52 21.25 17.92 -24.96
CA VAL A 52 19.84 18.19 -24.63
C VAL A 52 19.55 19.68 -24.51
N ILE A 53 18.38 20.10 -24.99
CA ILE A 53 17.80 21.42 -24.72
C ILE A 53 16.41 21.27 -24.11
N ILE A 54 16.08 22.15 -23.16
CA ILE A 54 14.76 22.20 -22.52
C ILE A 54 14.10 23.52 -22.85
N ILE A 55 12.97 23.47 -23.53
CA ILE A 55 12.27 24.64 -24.08
C ILE A 55 10.95 24.79 -23.35
N GLY A 56 10.85 25.80 -22.49
CA GLY A 56 9.57 26.19 -21.91
C GLY A 56 8.73 26.94 -22.93
N TYR A 57 7.45 26.58 -23.08
CA TYR A 57 6.54 27.25 -24.00
C TYR A 57 5.26 27.66 -23.27
N ALA A 58 4.90 28.95 -23.31
CA ALA A 58 3.63 29.42 -22.78
C ALA A 58 3.18 30.80 -23.29
N ARG A 59 1.91 31.16 -23.01
CA ARG A 59 1.30 32.45 -23.41
C ARG A 59 1.93 33.67 -22.73
N SER A 60 2.54 33.47 -21.56
CA SER A 60 3.08 34.56 -20.75
C SER A 60 4.32 35.14 -21.44
N ALA A 61 4.39 36.46 -21.61
CA ALA A 61 5.62 37.09 -22.07
C ALA A 61 6.67 37.00 -20.95
N MET A 62 7.65 36.12 -21.11
CA MET A 62 8.75 35.90 -20.17
C MET A 62 10.07 35.76 -20.92
N THR A 63 11.16 36.16 -20.28
CA THR A 63 12.52 35.94 -20.81
C THR A 63 13.12 34.65 -20.27
N ASN A 64 14.24 34.22 -20.85
CA ASN A 64 15.00 33.07 -20.37
C ASN A 64 15.44 33.26 -18.90
N GLU A 65 15.91 34.46 -18.55
CA GLU A 65 16.35 34.82 -17.20
C GLU A 65 15.19 34.73 -16.22
N SER A 66 14.02 35.29 -16.59
CA SER A 66 12.82 35.23 -15.76
C SER A 66 12.35 33.79 -15.51
N LEU A 67 12.40 32.92 -16.54
CA LEU A 67 12.12 31.49 -16.36
C LEU A 67 13.10 30.87 -15.37
N ARG A 68 14.40 31.08 -15.56
CA ARG A 68 15.46 30.49 -14.73
C ARG A 68 15.35 30.94 -13.27
N ASP A 69 15.08 32.22 -13.04
CA ASP A 69 14.85 32.79 -11.72
C ASP A 69 13.66 32.13 -11.02
N GLN A 70 12.53 31.96 -11.74
CA GLN A 70 11.36 31.29 -11.20
C GLN A 70 11.62 29.82 -10.85
N LEU A 71 12.45 29.12 -11.64
CA LEU A 71 12.77 27.72 -11.41
C LEU A 71 13.74 27.50 -10.25
N ARG A 72 14.71 28.40 -10.01
CA ARG A 72 15.73 28.24 -8.96
C ARG A 72 15.15 27.85 -7.60
N GLY A 73 14.03 28.47 -7.18
CA GLY A 73 13.39 28.18 -5.89
C GLY A 73 12.82 26.77 -5.74
N TYR A 74 12.57 26.07 -6.84
CA TYR A 74 11.99 24.71 -6.85
C TYR A 74 13.04 23.62 -7.06
N LEU A 75 14.25 23.96 -7.52
CA LEU A 75 15.32 23.02 -7.78
C LEU A 75 16.15 22.79 -6.51
N LYS A 76 16.18 21.54 -6.02
CA LYS A 76 16.90 21.14 -4.82
C LYS A 76 18.18 20.40 -5.18
N GLY A 77 19.33 21.07 -5.15
CA GLY A 77 20.64 20.51 -5.46
C GLY A 77 21.78 21.51 -5.17
N LYS A 78 23.01 21.17 -5.55
CA LYS A 78 24.15 22.09 -5.44
C LYS A 78 23.98 23.26 -6.41
N LYS A 79 24.49 24.44 -6.04
CA LYS A 79 24.31 25.66 -6.82
C LYS A 79 24.88 25.52 -8.24
N GLU A 80 26.05 24.90 -8.36
CA GLU A 80 26.76 24.72 -9.63
C GLU A 80 25.97 23.81 -10.58
N GLU A 81 25.38 22.74 -10.05
CA GLU A 81 24.55 21.80 -10.81
C GLU A 81 23.23 22.45 -11.24
N VAL A 82 22.61 23.23 -10.36
CA VAL A 82 21.40 24.00 -10.66
C VAL A 82 21.68 25.03 -11.76
N ASP A 83 22.74 25.82 -11.63
CA ASP A 83 23.09 26.83 -12.63
C ASP A 83 23.42 26.19 -13.98
N ALA A 84 24.15 25.06 -14.00
CA ALA A 84 24.43 24.31 -15.23
C ALA A 84 23.14 23.81 -15.92
N PHE A 85 22.21 23.22 -15.15
CA PHE A 85 20.91 22.79 -15.68
C PHE A 85 20.09 23.95 -16.24
N LEU A 86 20.07 25.09 -15.55
CA LEU A 86 19.32 26.26 -15.96
C LEU A 86 19.85 26.86 -17.28
N GLN A 87 21.13 26.69 -17.60
CA GLN A 87 21.65 27.10 -18.91
C GLN A 87 21.06 26.29 -20.07
N LEU A 88 20.63 25.04 -19.83
CA LEU A 88 19.94 24.21 -20.81
C LEU A 88 18.48 24.64 -21.02
N CYS A 89 17.94 25.46 -20.12
CA CYS A 89 16.56 25.90 -20.14
C CYS A 89 16.42 27.23 -20.88
N ILE A 90 15.61 27.23 -21.93
CA ILE A 90 15.19 28.42 -22.68
C ILE A 90 13.67 28.54 -22.70
N TYR A 91 13.16 29.69 -23.12
CA TYR A 91 11.74 30.02 -23.11
C TYR A 91 11.29 30.60 -24.45
N VAL A 92 10.12 30.17 -24.91
CA VAL A 92 9.43 30.70 -26.08
C VAL A 92 8.02 31.11 -25.68
N ALA A 93 7.67 32.37 -25.92
CA ALA A 93 6.30 32.85 -25.73
C ALA A 93 5.45 32.54 -26.96
N GLY A 94 4.22 32.03 -26.76
CA GLY A 94 3.30 31.74 -27.87
C GLY A 94 1.91 31.28 -27.42
N GLN A 95 0.92 31.41 -28.31
CA GLN A 95 -0.46 31.00 -28.09
C GLN A 95 -0.69 29.51 -28.42
N TYR A 96 -1.64 28.91 -27.71
CA TYR A 96 -2.05 27.51 -27.92
C TYR A 96 -3.21 27.34 -28.92
N LYS A 97 -3.88 28.44 -29.28
CA LYS A 97 -5.05 28.40 -30.18
C LYS A 97 -4.59 28.61 -31.61
N LEU A 98 -5.11 27.78 -32.51
CA LEU A 98 -5.14 28.07 -33.94
C LEU A 98 -6.16 29.19 -34.15
N SER A 99 -5.77 30.31 -34.77
CA SER A 99 -6.72 31.38 -35.02
C SER A 99 -7.67 30.99 -36.17
N PRO A 100 -8.96 31.34 -36.15
CA PRO A 100 -9.90 30.97 -37.22
C PRO A 100 -9.52 31.49 -38.61
N ALA A 101 -8.67 32.52 -38.67
CA ALA A 101 -8.14 33.08 -39.91
C ALA A 101 -7.00 32.25 -40.54
N GLU A 102 -6.61 31.14 -39.91
CA GLU A 102 -5.45 30.30 -40.29
C GLU A 102 -5.87 28.85 -40.65
N GLU A 103 -7.10 28.64 -41.12
CA GLU A 103 -7.48 27.37 -41.76
C GLU A 103 -6.62 27.16 -43.03
N GLY A 104 -5.57 26.33 -42.90
CA GLY A 104 -4.67 25.92 -43.98
C GLY A 104 -3.22 26.40 -43.89
N ALA A 105 -2.89 27.32 -42.98
CA ALA A 105 -1.52 27.80 -42.76
C ALA A 105 -0.91 27.20 -41.46
N PRO A 106 0.42 26.97 -41.39
CA PRO A 106 1.06 26.54 -40.16
C PRO A 106 0.87 27.62 -39.08
N PRO A 107 0.40 27.26 -37.87
CA PRO A 107 0.22 28.23 -36.80
C PRO A 107 1.53 28.95 -36.47
N LYS A 108 1.54 30.27 -36.63
CA LYS A 108 2.75 31.12 -36.57
C LYS A 108 3.55 30.93 -35.29
N ASP A 109 2.86 30.82 -34.15
CA ASP A 109 3.52 30.67 -32.85
C ASP A 109 4.20 29.29 -32.68
N PHE A 110 3.64 28.23 -33.27
CA PHE A 110 4.31 26.92 -33.31
C PHE A 110 5.45 26.88 -34.32
N GLN A 111 5.40 27.73 -35.35
CA GLN A 111 6.51 27.87 -36.28
C GLN A 111 7.72 28.54 -35.60
N VAL A 112 7.49 29.50 -34.70
CA VAL A 112 8.55 30.04 -33.83
C VAL A 112 9.17 28.94 -32.98
N LEU A 113 8.35 28.11 -32.31
CA LEU A 113 8.84 26.97 -31.54
C LEU A 113 9.63 25.98 -32.39
N ALA A 114 9.13 25.66 -33.59
CA ALA A 114 9.80 24.76 -34.53
C ALA A 114 11.16 25.31 -34.97
N ASN A 115 11.25 26.61 -35.26
CA ASN A 115 12.49 27.28 -35.63
C ASN A 115 13.50 27.24 -34.48
N THR A 116 13.07 27.54 -33.24
CA THR A 116 13.94 27.45 -32.06
C THR A 116 14.49 26.03 -31.84
N ILE A 117 13.66 25.00 -32.05
CA ILE A 117 14.11 23.61 -31.99
C ILE A 117 15.12 23.33 -33.11
N ALA A 118 14.82 23.76 -34.34
CA ALA A 118 15.68 23.53 -35.50
C ALA A 118 17.03 24.25 -35.39
N GLU A 119 17.07 25.45 -34.81
CA GLU A 119 18.31 26.21 -34.55
C GLU A 119 19.25 25.44 -33.62
N PHE A 120 18.71 24.89 -32.53
CA PHE A 120 19.49 24.00 -31.65
C PHE A 120 19.95 22.74 -32.39
N GLU A 121 19.05 22.07 -33.10
CA GLU A 121 19.37 20.85 -33.84
C GLU A 121 20.38 21.07 -34.97
N ALA A 122 20.49 22.28 -35.53
CA ALA A 122 21.44 22.65 -36.58
C ALA A 122 22.89 22.78 -36.06
N THR A 123 23.08 22.90 -34.74
CA THR A 123 24.42 22.86 -34.11
C THR A 123 25.06 21.48 -34.14
N PHE A 124 24.29 20.44 -34.50
CA PHE A 124 24.75 19.06 -34.61
C PHE A 124 24.85 18.61 -36.07
N PRO A 125 25.71 17.61 -36.36
CA PRO A 125 25.84 17.02 -37.69
C PRO A 125 24.50 16.55 -38.29
N GLY A 126 24.40 16.55 -39.62
CA GLY A 126 23.15 16.20 -40.33
C GLY A 126 22.71 14.74 -40.19
N ASP A 127 23.63 13.84 -39.88
CA ASP A 127 23.42 12.41 -39.60
C ASP A 127 23.05 12.14 -38.13
N CYS A 128 23.05 13.17 -37.27
CA CYS A 128 22.63 13.08 -35.88
C CYS A 128 21.11 12.82 -35.78
N GLY A 129 20.71 11.83 -34.98
CA GLY A 129 19.29 11.56 -34.71
C GLY A 129 18.66 12.68 -33.88
N LYS A 130 17.63 13.33 -34.40
CA LYS A 130 16.98 14.51 -33.78
C LYS A 130 15.70 14.11 -33.08
N ASN A 131 15.76 13.91 -31.76
CA ASN A 131 14.62 13.41 -31.00
C ASN A 131 13.86 14.53 -30.29
N ARG A 132 12.53 14.53 -30.35
CA ARG A 132 11.68 15.58 -29.79
C ARG A 132 10.65 15.02 -28.81
N LEU A 133 10.63 15.54 -27.59
CA LEU A 133 9.66 15.20 -26.54
C LEU A 133 8.82 16.43 -26.20
N PHE A 134 7.50 16.33 -26.34
CA PHE A 134 6.56 17.40 -25.99
C PHE A 134 5.80 17.02 -24.72
N TYR A 135 5.98 17.77 -23.64
CA TYR A 135 5.27 17.57 -22.38
C TYR A 135 4.11 18.58 -22.25
N LEU A 136 2.88 18.09 -22.25
CA LEU A 136 1.68 18.93 -22.16
C LEU A 136 1.26 19.16 -20.70
N ALA A 137 1.90 20.10 -20.03
CA ALA A 137 1.49 20.59 -18.71
C ALA A 137 0.36 21.65 -18.83
N LEU A 138 -0.69 21.29 -19.56
CA LEU A 138 -1.77 22.17 -20.00
C LEU A 138 -3.14 21.64 -19.56
N PRO A 139 -4.17 22.51 -19.47
CA PRO A 139 -5.54 22.05 -19.28
C PRO A 139 -6.05 21.26 -20.52
N PRO A 140 -6.95 20.27 -20.36
CA PRO A 140 -7.38 19.38 -21.44
C PRO A 140 -7.99 20.09 -22.65
N VAL A 141 -8.67 21.22 -22.44
CA VAL A 141 -9.35 21.99 -23.50
C VAL A 141 -8.39 22.45 -24.59
N VAL A 142 -7.10 22.60 -24.29
CA VAL A 142 -6.10 23.01 -25.28
C VAL A 142 -5.32 21.83 -25.87
N TYR A 143 -5.57 20.58 -25.48
CA TYR A 143 -4.84 19.43 -26.04
C TYR A 143 -5.04 19.29 -27.55
N PRO A 144 -6.28 19.28 -28.11
CA PRO A 144 -6.45 19.12 -29.55
C PRO A 144 -5.71 20.18 -30.41
N PRO A 145 -5.90 21.51 -30.21
CA PRO A 145 -5.23 22.50 -31.05
C PRO A 145 -3.71 22.49 -30.88
N VAL A 146 -3.20 22.14 -29.70
CA VAL A 146 -1.76 22.01 -29.45
C VAL A 146 -1.18 20.79 -30.17
N CYS A 147 -1.87 19.65 -30.08
CA CYS A 147 -1.51 18.43 -30.78
C CYS A 147 -1.46 18.65 -32.30
N GLU A 148 -2.44 19.37 -32.85
CA GLU A 148 -2.44 19.76 -34.26
C GLU A 148 -1.26 20.66 -34.62
N GLY A 149 -0.97 21.69 -33.80
CA GLY A 149 0.16 22.59 -34.00
C GLY A 149 1.50 21.85 -33.99
N ILE A 150 1.70 20.93 -33.05
CA ILE A 150 2.88 20.07 -32.96
C ILE A 150 2.99 19.20 -34.22
N LYS A 151 1.90 18.55 -34.64
CA LYS A 151 1.89 17.65 -35.80
C LYS A 151 2.24 18.38 -37.09
N LYS A 152 1.73 19.59 -37.28
CA LYS A 152 1.94 20.40 -38.49
C LYS A 152 3.34 21.03 -38.55
N CYS A 153 3.87 21.52 -37.43
CA CYS A 153 5.08 22.37 -37.44
C CYS A 153 6.30 21.75 -36.77
N CYS A 154 6.13 20.92 -35.74
CA CYS A 154 7.20 20.60 -34.80
C CYS A 154 7.67 19.13 -34.84
N MET A 155 7.15 18.30 -35.74
CA MET A 155 7.59 16.91 -35.87
C MET A 155 9.04 16.81 -36.33
N SER A 156 9.80 15.88 -35.76
CA SER A 156 11.17 15.63 -36.20
C SER A 156 11.19 14.87 -37.53
N PRO A 157 12.00 15.31 -38.51
CA PRO A 157 12.22 14.59 -39.76
C PRO A 157 13.25 13.46 -39.65
N TYR A 158 14.16 13.51 -38.66
CA TYR A 158 15.35 12.62 -38.59
C TYR A 158 15.42 11.81 -37.27
N GLY A 159 14.36 11.80 -36.47
CA GLY A 159 14.29 11.06 -35.22
C GLY A 159 12.86 10.87 -34.72
N TRP A 160 12.69 10.36 -33.50
CA TRP A 160 11.34 10.15 -32.96
C TRP A 160 10.74 11.45 -32.42
N SER A 161 9.41 11.53 -32.50
CA SER A 161 8.62 12.57 -31.82
C SER A 161 7.64 11.90 -30.89
N ARG A 162 7.61 12.33 -29.62
CA ARG A 162 6.75 11.76 -28.57
C ARG A 162 6.03 12.87 -27.82
N VAL A 163 4.77 12.62 -27.45
CA VAL A 163 3.91 13.57 -26.75
C VAL A 163 3.46 12.95 -25.43
N VAL A 164 3.71 13.65 -24.34
CA VAL A 164 3.31 13.28 -22.98
C VAL A 164 2.08 14.10 -22.61
N VAL A 165 1.00 13.41 -22.24
CA VAL A 165 -0.31 14.00 -21.95
C VAL A 165 -0.71 13.68 -20.51
N GLU A 166 -1.18 14.69 -19.79
CA GLU A 166 -1.60 14.57 -18.39
C GLU A 166 -3.11 14.34 -18.25
N LYS A 167 -3.51 13.83 -17.08
CA LYS A 167 -4.93 13.72 -16.72
C LYS A 167 -5.53 15.13 -16.52
N PRO A 168 -6.84 15.34 -16.77
CA PRO A 168 -7.87 14.34 -17.09
C PRO A 168 -8.07 14.03 -18.59
N PHE A 169 -8.36 12.77 -18.88
CA PHE A 169 -8.63 12.25 -20.24
C PHE A 169 -10.14 12.18 -20.52
N GLY A 170 -10.82 13.33 -20.52
CA GLY A 170 -12.28 13.40 -20.52
C GLY A 170 -12.90 13.29 -19.12
N LYS A 171 -14.23 13.36 -19.05
CA LYS A 171 -15.03 13.28 -17.81
C LYS A 171 -15.90 12.02 -17.74
N ASP A 172 -16.09 11.36 -18.86
CA ASP A 172 -16.89 10.15 -19.07
C ASP A 172 -16.41 9.43 -20.33
N LEU A 173 -17.04 8.32 -20.69
CA LEU A 173 -16.67 7.54 -21.87
C LEU A 173 -16.72 8.38 -23.15
N ALA A 174 -17.84 9.07 -23.41
CA ALA A 174 -18.04 9.83 -24.64
C ALA A 174 -17.01 10.96 -24.82
N SER A 175 -16.76 11.75 -23.76
CA SER A 175 -15.74 12.80 -23.80
C SER A 175 -14.31 12.27 -23.84
N SER A 176 -14.06 11.07 -23.32
CA SER A 176 -12.76 10.40 -23.44
C SER A 176 -12.52 9.89 -24.85
N GLU A 177 -13.53 9.28 -25.47
CA GLU A 177 -13.52 8.81 -26.86
C GLU A 177 -13.31 9.98 -27.83
N ASP A 178 -14.05 11.07 -27.69
CA ASP A 178 -13.89 12.28 -28.51
C ASP A 178 -12.47 12.86 -28.42
N LEU A 179 -11.93 13.01 -27.20
CA LEU A 179 -10.56 13.46 -27.01
C LEU A 179 -9.54 12.49 -27.62
N ASN A 180 -9.79 11.19 -27.49
CA ASN A 180 -8.89 10.16 -28.00
C ASN A 180 -8.92 10.10 -29.53
N GLU A 181 -10.08 10.24 -30.17
CA GLU A 181 -10.21 10.31 -31.63
C GLU A 181 -9.44 11.51 -32.19
N GLN A 182 -9.58 12.68 -31.59
CA GLN A 182 -8.88 13.90 -32.01
C GLN A 182 -7.35 13.77 -31.88
N ILE A 183 -6.84 13.09 -30.84
CA ILE A 183 -5.40 12.92 -30.64
C ILE A 183 -4.83 11.74 -31.45
N CYS A 184 -5.51 10.59 -31.49
CA CYS A 184 -5.07 9.40 -32.21
C CYS A 184 -5.12 9.58 -33.73
N GLY A 185 -5.98 10.48 -34.24
CA GLY A 185 -5.93 10.87 -35.65
C GLY A 185 -4.64 11.58 -36.06
N LEU A 186 -3.88 12.13 -35.09
CA LEU A 186 -2.66 12.91 -35.34
C LEU A 186 -1.38 12.13 -35.07
N PHE A 187 -1.38 11.20 -34.11
CA PHE A 187 -0.18 10.50 -33.65
C PHE A 187 -0.38 9.00 -33.59
N ASP A 188 0.68 8.25 -33.91
CA ASP A 188 0.69 6.81 -33.65
C ASP A 188 0.67 6.55 -32.13
N GLU A 189 0.05 5.45 -31.69
CA GLU A 189 -0.04 5.10 -30.26
C GLU A 189 1.35 4.95 -29.59
N LYS A 190 2.40 4.59 -30.35
CA LYS A 190 3.79 4.53 -29.85
C LYS A 190 4.41 5.90 -29.53
N GLN A 191 3.79 6.99 -30.01
CA GLN A 191 4.22 8.36 -29.79
C GLN A 191 3.50 9.01 -28.61
N LEU A 192 2.37 8.43 -28.16
CA LEU A 192 1.53 8.99 -27.12
C LEU A 192 1.82 8.37 -25.75
N TYR A 193 2.12 9.21 -24.78
CA TYR A 193 2.43 8.82 -23.41
C TYR A 193 1.44 9.47 -22.45
N ARG A 194 0.37 8.73 -22.13
CA ARG A 194 -0.68 9.17 -21.19
C ARG A 194 -0.21 8.90 -19.76
N ILE A 195 -0.09 9.96 -18.96
CA ILE A 195 0.46 9.87 -17.61
C ILE A 195 -0.61 9.43 -16.61
N ASP A 196 -0.30 8.33 -15.93
CA ASP A 196 -0.78 8.05 -14.58
C ASP A 196 0.44 7.94 -13.65
N HIS A 197 0.66 8.96 -12.83
CA HIS A 197 1.84 9.05 -11.99
C HIS A 197 1.92 7.96 -10.90
N TYR A 198 0.84 7.23 -10.61
CA TYR A 198 0.88 6.08 -9.70
C TYR A 198 1.69 4.91 -10.28
N LEU A 199 1.69 4.75 -11.60
CA LEU A 199 2.50 3.72 -12.29
C LEU A 199 4.01 3.99 -12.17
N GLY A 200 4.40 5.23 -11.86
CA GLY A 200 5.79 5.61 -11.58
C GLY A 200 6.25 5.34 -10.15
N LYS A 201 5.36 4.91 -9.25
CA LYS A 201 5.72 4.63 -7.85
C LYS A 201 6.39 3.26 -7.74
N GLU A 202 7.53 3.22 -7.08
CA GLU A 202 8.35 2.00 -6.90
C GLU A 202 7.54 0.81 -6.37
N ILE A 203 6.70 1.04 -5.33
CA ILE A 203 5.86 -0.02 -4.74
C ILE A 203 4.85 -0.58 -5.75
N VAL A 204 4.32 0.26 -6.63
CA VAL A 204 3.38 -0.16 -7.68
C VAL A 204 4.09 -0.99 -8.74
N GLN A 205 5.31 -0.61 -9.13
CA GLN A 205 6.14 -1.37 -10.06
C GLN A 205 6.55 -2.74 -9.48
N ASN A 206 6.84 -2.79 -8.19
CA ASN A 206 7.22 -4.02 -7.48
C ASN A 206 6.10 -5.07 -7.41
N LEU A 207 4.84 -4.72 -7.67
CA LEU A 207 3.75 -5.71 -7.76
C LEU A 207 4.04 -6.79 -8.80
N MET A 208 4.66 -6.43 -9.93
CA MET A 208 5.00 -7.39 -10.99
C MET A 208 6.06 -8.38 -10.53
N VAL A 209 7.12 -7.88 -9.87
CA VAL A 209 8.21 -8.71 -9.33
C VAL A 209 7.67 -9.63 -8.24
N MET A 210 6.90 -9.08 -7.30
CA MET A 210 6.30 -9.86 -6.22
C MET A 210 5.44 -11.01 -6.77
N ARG A 211 4.56 -10.75 -7.74
CA ARG A 211 3.63 -11.78 -8.26
C ARG A 211 4.31 -12.82 -9.15
N PHE A 212 5.16 -12.39 -10.08
CA PHE A 212 5.61 -13.25 -11.18
C PHE A 212 7.03 -13.79 -11.03
N ALA A 213 7.85 -13.22 -10.15
CA ALA A 213 9.19 -13.75 -9.84
C ALA A 213 9.19 -14.75 -8.68
N ASN A 214 8.11 -14.83 -7.90
CA ASN A 214 8.02 -15.67 -6.69
C ASN A 214 7.10 -16.86 -6.91
N THR A 215 7.68 -18.05 -7.12
CA THR A 215 6.94 -19.30 -7.40
C THR A 215 5.94 -19.66 -6.30
N PHE A 216 6.26 -19.37 -5.03
CA PHE A 216 5.37 -19.70 -3.90
C PHE A 216 4.11 -18.83 -3.83
N ILE A 217 4.13 -17.63 -4.44
CA ILE A 217 2.97 -16.71 -4.47
C ILE A 217 1.99 -17.11 -5.57
N SER A 218 2.49 -17.59 -6.71
CA SER A 218 1.69 -17.96 -7.87
C SER A 218 0.48 -18.88 -7.57
N PRO A 219 0.60 -19.98 -6.78
CA PRO A 219 -0.55 -20.85 -6.48
C PRO A 219 -1.53 -20.23 -5.48
N LEU A 220 -1.13 -19.20 -4.72
CA LEU A 220 -1.97 -18.52 -3.73
C LEU A 220 -2.74 -17.33 -4.32
N TRP A 221 -2.41 -16.90 -5.54
CA TRP A 221 -2.92 -15.67 -6.15
C TRP A 221 -4.20 -15.89 -6.97
N ASN A 222 -5.25 -16.42 -6.34
CA ASN A 222 -6.52 -16.76 -6.99
C ASN A 222 -7.68 -16.80 -5.98
N ARG A 223 -8.91 -16.99 -6.50
CA ARG A 223 -10.16 -17.12 -5.73
C ARG A 223 -10.20 -18.22 -4.68
N ASP A 224 -9.40 -19.29 -4.82
CA ASP A 224 -9.40 -20.40 -3.86
C ASP A 224 -8.71 -20.02 -2.55
N ASN A 225 -7.82 -19.03 -2.60
CA ASN A 225 -6.98 -18.61 -1.48
C ASN A 225 -7.25 -17.16 -1.03
N ILE A 226 -7.77 -16.31 -1.93
CA ILE A 226 -8.01 -14.89 -1.66
C ILE A 226 -9.51 -14.64 -1.46
N SER A 227 -9.88 -14.18 -0.26
CA SER A 227 -11.27 -13.84 0.06
C SER A 227 -11.70 -12.46 -0.44
N ASN A 228 -10.80 -11.47 -0.44
CA ASN A 228 -11.05 -10.11 -0.95
C ASN A 228 -9.73 -9.37 -1.17
N ILE A 229 -9.78 -8.34 -2.03
CA ILE A 229 -8.66 -7.42 -2.27
C ILE A 229 -9.11 -6.01 -1.91
N GLN A 230 -8.28 -5.28 -1.15
CA GLN A 230 -8.55 -3.89 -0.78
C GLN A 230 -7.43 -2.98 -1.26
N ILE A 231 -7.79 -1.99 -2.07
CA ILE A 231 -6.85 -0.97 -2.57
C ILE A 231 -7.24 0.36 -1.95
N ILE A 232 -6.35 0.89 -1.11
CA ILE A 232 -6.64 2.04 -0.26
C ILE A 232 -5.73 3.21 -0.63
N PHE A 233 -6.33 4.33 -1.00
CA PHE A 233 -5.67 5.62 -1.19
C PHE A 233 -5.86 6.48 0.06
N LYS A 234 -4.88 7.26 0.50
CA LYS A 234 -5.03 8.12 1.69
C LYS A 234 -4.34 9.46 1.45
N GLU A 235 -5.06 10.54 1.74
CA GLU A 235 -4.53 11.90 1.82
C GLU A 235 -5.01 12.53 3.11
N PRO A 236 -4.15 13.08 3.97
CA PRO A 236 -4.59 13.59 5.28
C PRO A 236 -5.24 14.99 5.20
N PHE A 237 -5.37 15.57 4.01
CA PHE A 237 -5.86 16.94 3.78
C PHE A 237 -7.13 16.93 2.91
N GLY A 238 -7.89 18.03 2.98
CA GLY A 238 -9.11 18.26 2.18
C GLY A 238 -8.79 18.87 0.81
N THR A 239 -9.74 19.61 0.24
CA THR A 239 -9.53 20.27 -1.08
C THR A 239 -8.66 21.51 -1.05
N GLU A 240 -8.31 22.05 0.13
CA GLU A 240 -7.36 23.16 0.33
C GLU A 240 -7.55 24.34 -0.64
N GLY A 241 -8.78 24.83 -0.80
CA GLY A 241 -9.10 25.95 -1.70
C GLY A 241 -9.17 25.60 -3.20
N ARG A 242 -9.03 24.32 -3.54
CA ARG A 242 -9.28 23.78 -4.89
C ARG A 242 -10.67 23.13 -5.01
N GLY A 243 -11.57 23.41 -4.05
CA GLY A 243 -12.90 22.82 -3.97
C GLY A 243 -13.71 22.98 -5.25
N GLY A 244 -13.74 24.18 -5.84
CA GLY A 244 -14.46 24.46 -7.08
C GLY A 244 -13.94 23.72 -8.32
N TYR A 245 -12.63 23.43 -8.40
CA TYR A 245 -12.09 22.56 -9.45
C TYR A 245 -12.46 21.10 -9.19
N PHE A 246 -12.30 20.64 -7.95
CA PHE A 246 -12.60 19.26 -7.56
C PHE A 246 -14.10 18.92 -7.72
N ASP A 247 -14.99 19.89 -7.49
CA ASP A 247 -16.45 19.76 -7.59
C ASP A 247 -16.91 19.27 -8.98
N GLN A 248 -16.19 19.65 -10.03
CA GLN A 248 -16.51 19.25 -11.40
C GLN A 248 -16.19 17.78 -11.72
N TYR A 249 -15.38 17.12 -10.89
CA TYR A 249 -14.86 15.77 -11.15
C TYR A 249 -15.26 14.77 -10.07
N GLY A 250 -15.09 15.15 -8.79
CA GLY A 250 -15.26 14.30 -7.63
C GLY A 250 -14.22 13.19 -7.51
N ILE A 251 -14.24 12.50 -6.37
CA ILE A 251 -13.20 11.53 -6.01
C ILE A 251 -13.11 10.33 -6.96
N ILE A 252 -14.23 9.94 -7.57
CA ILE A 252 -14.29 8.80 -8.49
C ILE A 252 -13.41 9.08 -9.72
N ARG A 253 -13.55 10.26 -10.32
CA ARG A 253 -12.78 10.63 -11.50
C ARG A 253 -11.35 11.03 -11.15
N ASP A 254 -11.16 11.67 -10.00
CA ASP A 254 -9.84 12.16 -9.62
C ASP A 254 -8.86 11.04 -9.27
N VAL A 255 -9.32 9.99 -8.58
CA VAL A 255 -8.45 8.93 -8.01
C VAL A 255 -8.87 7.51 -8.35
N ILE A 256 -10.17 7.19 -8.32
CA ILE A 256 -10.62 5.79 -8.47
C ILE A 256 -10.47 5.30 -9.91
N GLN A 257 -10.99 6.07 -10.87
CA GLN A 257 -11.03 5.73 -12.29
C GLN A 257 -9.62 5.58 -12.89
N ASN A 258 -8.63 6.30 -12.38
CA ASN A 258 -7.25 6.25 -12.83
C ASN A 258 -6.38 5.40 -11.89
N HIS A 259 -5.88 5.96 -10.81
CA HIS A 259 -4.84 5.41 -9.95
C HIS A 259 -5.22 4.06 -9.37
N LEU A 260 -6.40 3.95 -8.76
CA LEU A 260 -6.79 2.69 -8.11
C LEU A 260 -7.15 1.62 -9.12
N LEU A 261 -7.79 1.98 -10.24
CA LEU A 261 -8.10 1.04 -11.30
C LEU A 261 -6.83 0.52 -12.00
N GLN A 262 -5.81 1.36 -12.17
CA GLN A 262 -4.51 0.95 -12.69
C GLN A 262 -3.78 -0.01 -11.75
N VAL A 263 -3.78 0.26 -10.45
CA VAL A 263 -3.21 -0.65 -9.44
C VAL A 263 -4.00 -1.97 -9.39
N MET A 264 -5.33 -1.91 -9.46
CA MET A 264 -6.19 -3.09 -9.52
C MET A 264 -5.85 -3.95 -10.74
N ALA A 265 -5.69 -3.35 -11.92
CA ALA A 265 -5.32 -4.08 -13.13
C ALA A 265 -3.98 -4.81 -12.96
N LEU A 266 -2.98 -4.17 -12.34
CA LEU A 266 -1.68 -4.81 -12.04
C LEU A 266 -1.78 -5.95 -11.00
N VAL A 267 -2.71 -5.84 -10.05
CA VAL A 267 -2.98 -6.89 -9.05
C VAL A 267 -3.70 -8.08 -9.67
N ALA A 268 -4.61 -7.83 -10.62
CA ALA A 268 -5.51 -8.83 -11.17
C ALA A 268 -5.02 -9.47 -12.49
N MET A 269 -4.14 -8.82 -13.25
CA MET A 269 -3.68 -9.31 -14.57
C MET A 269 -3.06 -10.69 -14.52
N GLU A 270 -3.16 -11.47 -15.59
CA GLU A 270 -2.42 -12.72 -15.71
C GLU A 270 -0.93 -12.45 -15.91
N ARG A 271 -0.13 -13.52 -15.85
CA ARG A 271 1.29 -13.44 -16.17
C ARG A 271 1.42 -13.10 -17.67
N PRO A 272 2.05 -11.97 -18.04
CA PRO A 272 2.22 -11.61 -19.43
C PRO A 272 3.20 -12.58 -20.11
N ALA A 273 3.04 -12.76 -21.42
CA ALA A 273 3.92 -13.64 -22.20
C ALA A 273 5.38 -13.20 -22.12
N THR A 274 5.62 -11.89 -22.21
CA THR A 274 6.93 -11.27 -21.97
C THR A 274 6.79 -10.00 -21.14
N LEU A 275 7.92 -9.36 -20.81
CA LEU A 275 7.95 -8.04 -20.17
C LEU A 275 7.86 -6.89 -21.21
N SER A 276 7.48 -7.19 -22.46
CA SER A 276 7.27 -6.16 -23.46
C SER A 276 6.11 -5.24 -23.06
N PRO A 277 6.17 -3.92 -23.37
CA PRO A 277 5.10 -3.00 -23.03
C PRO A 277 3.73 -3.36 -23.62
N ASN A 278 3.69 -4.07 -24.76
CA ASN A 278 2.44 -4.48 -25.40
C ASN A 278 1.79 -5.64 -24.64
N ASP A 279 2.54 -6.71 -24.38
CA ASP A 279 2.01 -7.88 -23.65
C ASP A 279 1.52 -7.49 -22.24
N MET A 280 2.22 -6.57 -21.58
CA MET A 280 1.78 -6.02 -20.30
C MET A 280 0.48 -5.23 -20.40
N ARG A 281 0.31 -4.43 -21.48
CA ARG A 281 -0.93 -3.67 -21.72
C ARG A 281 -2.09 -4.60 -22.05
N ASP A 282 -1.86 -5.65 -22.83
CA ASP A 282 -2.87 -6.61 -23.23
C ASP A 282 -3.45 -7.35 -22.02
N GLU A 283 -2.61 -7.80 -21.09
CA GLU A 283 -3.07 -8.48 -19.88
C GLU A 283 -3.83 -7.55 -18.92
N LYS A 284 -3.43 -6.28 -18.84
CA LYS A 284 -4.20 -5.26 -18.10
C LYS A 284 -5.56 -5.02 -18.76
N LEU A 285 -5.59 -4.88 -20.09
CA LEU A 285 -6.82 -4.65 -20.85
C LEU A 285 -7.78 -5.82 -20.72
N LYS A 286 -7.27 -7.06 -20.74
CA LYS A 286 -8.05 -8.28 -20.55
C LYS A 286 -8.81 -8.27 -19.22
N VAL A 287 -8.16 -7.85 -18.13
CA VAL A 287 -8.84 -7.69 -16.83
C VAL A 287 -9.92 -6.63 -16.89
N LEU A 288 -9.62 -5.46 -17.44
CA LEU A 288 -10.56 -4.34 -17.50
C LEU A 288 -11.82 -4.71 -18.29
N LYS A 289 -11.69 -5.49 -19.36
CA LYS A 289 -12.82 -6.02 -20.14
C LYS A 289 -13.71 -7.01 -19.36
N CYS A 290 -13.17 -7.65 -18.32
CA CYS A 290 -13.91 -8.56 -17.45
C CYS A 290 -14.58 -7.86 -16.26
N ILE A 291 -14.53 -6.53 -16.16
CA ILE A 291 -15.19 -5.79 -15.08
C ILE A 291 -16.52 -5.26 -15.60
N SER A 292 -17.61 -5.64 -14.94
CA SER A 292 -18.94 -5.07 -15.23
C SER A 292 -19.01 -3.60 -14.78
N PRO A 293 -19.84 -2.77 -15.45
CA PRO A 293 -20.12 -1.41 -15.01
C PRO A 293 -20.53 -1.36 -13.54
N LEU A 294 -20.09 -0.31 -12.85
CA LEU A 294 -20.34 -0.12 -11.42
C LEU A 294 -21.83 0.06 -11.13
N SER A 295 -22.38 -0.73 -10.20
CA SER A 295 -23.74 -0.57 -9.68
C SER A 295 -23.78 0.32 -8.44
N THR A 296 -24.92 0.96 -8.20
CA THR A 296 -25.16 1.77 -7.00
C THR A 296 -25.16 0.95 -5.71
N GLU A 297 -25.61 -0.31 -5.76
CA GLU A 297 -25.61 -1.23 -4.61
C GLU A 297 -24.20 -1.54 -4.10
N ASN A 298 -23.22 -1.54 -5.00
CA ASN A 298 -21.82 -1.81 -4.69
C ASN A 298 -21.01 -0.52 -4.46
N THR A 299 -21.70 0.60 -4.21
CA THR A 299 -21.09 1.92 -4.08
C THR A 299 -21.59 2.64 -2.84
N VAL A 300 -20.67 3.13 -2.03
CA VAL A 300 -20.97 4.04 -0.91
C VAL A 300 -20.27 5.36 -1.18
N LEU A 301 -21.04 6.44 -1.24
CA LEU A 301 -20.53 7.80 -1.40
C LEU A 301 -20.55 8.54 -0.06
N GLY A 302 -19.60 9.45 0.13
CA GLY A 302 -19.54 10.31 1.29
C GLY A 302 -18.98 11.69 0.93
N GLN A 303 -19.32 12.67 1.76
CA GLN A 303 -18.78 14.02 1.69
C GLN A 303 -18.27 14.39 3.09
N TYR A 304 -17.05 14.89 3.21
CA TYR A 304 -16.49 15.23 4.51
C TYR A 304 -17.11 16.52 5.06
N THR A 305 -17.37 16.50 6.36
CA THR A 305 -17.85 17.65 7.14
C THR A 305 -16.72 18.17 8.02
N MET A 306 -17.00 19.19 8.83
CA MET A 306 -16.05 19.76 9.79
C MET A 306 -15.29 18.68 10.56
N GLY A 307 -13.96 18.76 10.51
CA GLY A 307 -13.05 17.81 11.15
C GLY A 307 -12.96 18.00 12.66
N LYS A 308 -12.48 16.97 13.38
CA LYS A 308 -12.32 17.02 14.86
C LYS A 308 -11.41 18.15 15.35
N ASN A 309 -10.51 18.61 14.50
CA ASN A 309 -9.54 19.67 14.82
C ASN A 309 -9.98 21.05 14.30
N GLY A 310 -11.28 21.24 14.02
CA GLY A 310 -11.83 22.51 13.51
C GLY A 310 -11.47 22.80 12.05
N GLN A 311 -11.07 21.78 11.29
CA GLN A 311 -10.85 21.92 9.84
C GLN A 311 -12.21 22.11 9.14
N PRO A 312 -12.31 23.04 8.18
CA PRO A 312 -13.58 23.33 7.54
C PRO A 312 -14.12 22.13 6.77
N GLY A 313 -15.45 22.00 6.74
CA GLY A 313 -16.15 21.02 5.91
C GLY A 313 -16.05 21.32 4.41
N TYR A 314 -16.43 20.38 3.55
CA TYR A 314 -16.34 20.58 2.10
C TYR A 314 -17.19 21.75 1.59
N LEU A 315 -18.40 21.90 2.15
CA LEU A 315 -19.34 22.98 1.80
C LEU A 315 -18.98 24.33 2.46
N GLU A 316 -17.97 24.36 3.33
CA GLU A 316 -17.45 25.60 3.94
C GLU A 316 -16.31 26.21 3.13
N ASP A 317 -15.89 25.55 2.03
CA ASP A 317 -14.97 26.12 1.05
C ASP A 317 -15.73 27.09 0.15
N ASP A 318 -15.37 28.37 0.17
CA ASP A 318 -16.02 29.46 -0.60
C ASP A 318 -16.02 29.19 -2.12
N THR A 319 -15.14 28.31 -2.62
CA THR A 319 -15.07 27.95 -4.03
C THR A 319 -16.09 26.87 -4.43
N VAL A 320 -16.75 26.23 -3.45
CA VAL A 320 -17.71 25.13 -3.67
C VAL A 320 -19.14 25.68 -3.71
N PRO A 321 -19.97 25.29 -4.69
CA PRO A 321 -21.37 25.71 -4.73
C PRO A 321 -22.14 25.26 -3.48
N PRO A 322 -22.99 26.13 -2.89
CA PRO A 322 -23.80 25.76 -1.74
C PRO A 322 -24.74 24.59 -2.09
N GLY A 323 -24.72 23.54 -1.29
CA GLY A 323 -25.51 22.32 -1.51
C GLY A 323 -24.92 21.34 -2.53
N SER A 324 -23.64 21.47 -2.89
CA SER A 324 -22.96 20.49 -3.74
C SER A 324 -23.09 19.07 -3.20
N LYS A 325 -23.40 18.14 -4.10
CA LYS A 325 -23.44 16.69 -3.83
C LYS A 325 -22.16 15.97 -4.28
N CYS A 326 -21.08 16.71 -4.54
CA CYS A 326 -19.82 16.14 -4.99
C CYS A 326 -19.26 15.16 -3.93
N PRO A 327 -19.01 13.89 -4.30
CA PRO A 327 -18.44 12.92 -3.37
C PRO A 327 -16.96 13.18 -3.17
N THR A 328 -16.56 13.43 -1.92
CA THR A 328 -15.14 13.50 -1.50
C THR A 328 -14.63 12.14 -1.02
N PHE A 329 -15.54 11.19 -0.80
CA PHE A 329 -15.27 9.80 -0.45
C PHE A 329 -16.13 8.87 -1.32
N ALA A 330 -15.55 7.76 -1.76
CA ALA A 330 -16.30 6.71 -2.44
C ALA A 330 -15.66 5.34 -2.16
N MET A 331 -16.42 4.40 -1.61
CA MET A 331 -16.05 3.00 -1.56
C MET A 331 -16.79 2.28 -2.68
N VAL A 332 -16.04 1.62 -3.57
CA VAL A 332 -16.60 0.85 -4.68
C VAL A 332 -16.17 -0.60 -4.58
N VAL A 333 -17.08 -1.51 -4.87
CA VAL A 333 -16.79 -2.95 -4.97
C VAL A 333 -16.91 -3.36 -6.43
N LEU A 334 -15.82 -3.91 -6.96
CA LEU A 334 -15.72 -4.42 -8.33
C LEU A 334 -15.51 -5.93 -8.30
N TYR A 335 -15.99 -6.60 -9.35
CA TYR A 335 -15.78 -8.03 -9.57
C TYR A 335 -15.15 -8.23 -10.94
N VAL A 336 -14.08 -9.01 -11.00
CA VAL A 336 -13.43 -9.40 -12.26
C VAL A 336 -13.99 -10.75 -12.68
N GLN A 337 -14.80 -10.76 -13.72
CA GLN A 337 -15.51 -11.93 -14.24
C GLN A 337 -14.60 -12.78 -15.10
N ASN A 338 -13.64 -13.45 -14.46
CA ASN A 338 -12.77 -14.44 -15.10
C ASN A 338 -12.51 -15.62 -14.14
N GLU A 339 -11.91 -16.69 -14.65
CA GLU A 339 -11.65 -17.91 -13.88
C GLU A 339 -10.89 -17.65 -12.57
N ARG A 340 -9.86 -16.80 -12.61
CA ARG A 340 -8.99 -16.52 -11.45
C ARG A 340 -9.70 -15.78 -10.32
N TRP A 341 -10.59 -14.86 -10.65
CA TRP A 341 -11.15 -13.87 -9.71
C TRP A 341 -12.66 -13.95 -9.51
N ASP A 342 -13.33 -14.90 -10.15
CA ASP A 342 -14.77 -15.06 -10.00
C ASP A 342 -15.19 -15.22 -8.52
N GLY A 343 -16.17 -14.42 -8.11
CA GLY A 343 -16.65 -14.29 -6.73
C GLY A 343 -15.77 -13.46 -5.78
N VAL A 344 -14.57 -13.04 -6.17
CA VAL A 344 -13.67 -12.26 -5.29
C VAL A 344 -13.95 -10.76 -5.39
N PRO A 345 -14.35 -10.08 -4.31
CA PRO A 345 -14.58 -8.65 -4.31
C PRO A 345 -13.28 -7.84 -4.28
N PHE A 346 -13.16 -6.88 -5.19
CA PHE A 346 -12.14 -5.84 -5.20
C PHE A 346 -12.71 -4.54 -4.65
N ILE A 347 -12.28 -4.15 -3.46
CA ILE A 347 -12.76 -2.97 -2.75
C ILE A 347 -11.77 -1.84 -2.98
N LEU A 348 -12.17 -0.83 -3.74
CA LEU A 348 -11.39 0.40 -3.92
C LEU A 348 -11.97 1.48 -3.02
N LYS A 349 -11.14 2.07 -2.17
CA LYS A 349 -11.55 3.18 -1.30
C LYS A 349 -10.42 4.19 -1.08
N PRO A 350 -10.65 5.48 -1.32
CA PRO A 350 -9.86 6.51 -0.68
C PRO A 350 -10.32 6.54 0.78
N TRP A 351 -9.40 6.41 1.73
CA TRP A 351 -9.60 6.36 3.18
C TRP A 351 -9.94 5.00 3.79
N HIS A 352 -9.53 4.87 5.04
CA HIS A 352 -9.82 3.72 5.88
C HIS A 352 -11.03 4.06 6.76
N LEU A 353 -12.14 3.36 6.57
CA LEU A 353 -13.06 3.13 7.69
C LEU A 353 -12.27 2.37 8.75
N PRO A 354 -12.23 2.81 10.03
CA PRO A 354 -11.50 2.10 11.07
C PRO A 354 -11.89 0.61 11.10
N SER A 355 -10.99 -0.27 10.66
CA SER A 355 -11.06 -1.72 10.82
C SER A 355 -10.82 -2.17 12.26
N ALA A 356 -10.45 -1.23 13.15
CA ALA A 356 -10.25 -1.49 14.57
C ALA A 356 -11.54 -1.20 15.34
N VAL A 357 -12.18 -2.25 15.83
CA VAL A 357 -13.25 -2.15 16.82
C VAL A 357 -12.59 -2.00 18.19
N ALA A 358 -12.82 -0.88 18.87
CA ALA A 358 -12.21 -0.61 20.18
C ALA A 358 -12.66 -1.61 21.27
N LEU A 359 -13.89 -2.14 21.15
CA LEU A 359 -14.47 -3.09 22.09
C LEU A 359 -15.30 -4.13 21.34
N ALA A 360 -14.93 -5.40 21.47
CA ALA A 360 -15.79 -6.51 21.06
C ALA A 360 -16.29 -7.25 22.32
N ALA A 361 -17.61 -7.23 22.52
CA ALA A 361 -18.27 -7.94 23.61
C ALA A 361 -19.23 -9.00 23.05
N SER A 362 -19.06 -10.26 23.47
CA SER A 362 -19.94 -11.36 23.06
C SER A 362 -20.50 -12.11 24.28
N CYS A 363 -21.82 -12.39 24.26
CA CYS A 363 -22.50 -13.18 25.28
C CYS A 363 -23.48 -14.19 24.65
N GLY A 364 -23.48 -15.45 25.11
CA GLY A 364 -24.47 -16.44 24.66
C GLY A 364 -24.04 -17.91 24.68
N THR A 365 -24.94 -18.78 24.22
CA THR A 365 -24.74 -20.23 23.97
C THR A 365 -24.54 -20.44 22.47
N CYS A 366 -23.41 -21.00 22.03
CA CYS A 366 -23.15 -21.22 20.60
C CYS A 366 -22.74 -22.66 20.28
N ARG A 367 -23.17 -23.14 19.10
CA ARG A 367 -22.80 -24.45 18.53
C ARG A 367 -21.56 -24.39 17.62
N LEU A 368 -21.17 -23.19 17.16
CA LEU A 368 -20.00 -22.92 16.29
C LEU A 368 -18.98 -21.99 17.01
N PRO A 369 -17.71 -21.92 16.57
CA PRO A 369 -16.71 -21.02 17.13
C PRO A 369 -17.11 -19.55 16.92
N TRP A 370 -16.90 -18.72 17.94
CA TRP A 370 -17.09 -17.27 17.84
C TRP A 370 -15.97 -16.66 16.99
N HIS A 371 -16.29 -16.10 15.82
CA HIS A 371 -15.34 -15.31 15.03
C HIS A 371 -15.36 -13.84 15.48
N LEU A 372 -14.22 -13.30 15.88
CA LEU A 372 -14.03 -11.89 16.20
C LEU A 372 -13.26 -11.16 15.06
N PRO A 373 -13.39 -9.83 14.90
CA PRO A 373 -12.68 -9.05 13.88
C PRO A 373 -11.15 -9.16 14.02
N SER A 374 -10.38 -9.06 12.93
CA SER A 374 -8.93 -9.38 12.88
C SER A 374 -8.01 -8.62 13.87
N ALA A 375 -8.44 -7.49 14.43
CA ALA A 375 -7.72 -6.75 15.48
C ALA A 375 -8.69 -6.07 16.46
N VAL A 376 -8.57 -6.39 17.76
CA VAL A 376 -9.43 -5.85 18.83
C VAL A 376 -8.56 -5.39 20.01
N ALA A 377 -8.77 -4.16 20.51
CA ALA A 377 -8.03 -3.65 21.68
C ALA A 377 -8.47 -4.33 22.98
N LEU A 378 -9.79 -4.50 23.17
CA LEU A 378 -10.37 -5.19 24.33
C LEU A 378 -11.43 -6.20 23.89
N ALA A 379 -11.17 -7.48 24.15
CA ALA A 379 -12.10 -8.57 23.88
C ALA A 379 -12.70 -9.12 25.17
N ALA A 380 -14.03 -9.09 25.31
CA ALA A 380 -14.73 -9.63 26.45
C ALA A 380 -15.77 -10.68 26.01
N SER A 381 -15.61 -11.93 26.46
CA SER A 381 -16.52 -13.02 26.11
C SER A 381 -17.12 -13.71 27.34
N ARG A 382 -18.42 -14.00 27.30
CA ARG A 382 -19.14 -14.76 28.34
C ARG A 382 -20.07 -15.82 27.76
N GLY A 383 -19.90 -17.11 28.08
CA GLY A 383 -20.82 -18.13 27.56
C GLY A 383 -20.44 -19.59 27.78
N THR A 384 -21.23 -20.50 27.21
CA THR A 384 -20.95 -21.94 27.14
C THR A 384 -20.77 -22.38 25.69
N CYS A 385 -19.70 -23.11 25.40
CA CYS A 385 -19.34 -23.53 24.04
C CYS A 385 -18.99 -25.03 23.98
N ARG A 386 -19.39 -25.71 22.90
CA ARG A 386 -19.05 -27.13 22.63
C ARG A 386 -17.77 -27.31 21.81
N LEU A 387 -17.27 -26.25 21.17
CA LEU A 387 -16.03 -26.19 20.36
C LEU A 387 -15.03 -25.19 20.98
N PRO A 388 -13.72 -25.28 20.66
CA PRO A 388 -12.71 -24.38 21.23
C PRO A 388 -13.00 -22.91 20.92
N TRP A 389 -12.73 -22.05 21.89
CA TRP A 389 -12.74 -20.60 21.70
C TRP A 389 -11.54 -20.25 20.80
N LEU A 390 -11.77 -19.85 19.56
CA LEU A 390 -10.71 -19.34 18.68
C LEU A 390 -10.57 -17.85 18.93
N LEU A 391 -9.56 -17.46 19.69
CA LEU A 391 -9.18 -16.07 19.88
C LEU A 391 -8.04 -15.72 18.91
N LEU A 392 -8.10 -14.48 18.42
CA LEU A 392 -7.30 -13.90 17.32
C LEU A 392 -5.77 -13.97 17.52
N PRO A 393 -4.95 -13.68 16.50
CA PRO A 393 -3.49 -13.74 16.64
C PRO A 393 -2.90 -12.74 17.66
N ALA A 394 -3.54 -11.58 17.88
CA ALA A 394 -3.07 -10.55 18.81
C ALA A 394 -4.23 -9.76 19.45
N VAL A 395 -4.25 -9.66 20.79
CA VAL A 395 -5.21 -8.85 21.56
C VAL A 395 -4.47 -8.15 22.71
N ALA A 396 -4.69 -6.85 22.94
CA ALA A 396 -4.04 -6.16 24.07
C ALA A 396 -4.58 -6.64 25.42
N HIS A 397 -5.91 -6.73 25.56
CA HIS A 397 -6.58 -7.24 26.76
C HIS A 397 -7.67 -8.25 26.41
N ALA A 398 -7.56 -9.49 26.90
CA ALA A 398 -8.56 -10.53 26.70
C ALA A 398 -9.18 -10.96 28.04
N VAL A 399 -10.51 -10.86 28.17
CA VAL A 399 -11.27 -11.32 29.34
C VAL A 399 -12.31 -12.35 28.94
N CYS A 400 -12.15 -13.60 29.37
CA CYS A 400 -13.08 -14.68 29.03
C CYS A 400 -13.72 -15.29 30.30
N ARG A 401 -15.03 -15.55 30.29
CA ARG A 401 -15.71 -16.30 31.36
C ARG A 401 -16.67 -17.36 30.81
N GLY A 402 -16.56 -18.62 31.22
CA GLY A 402 -17.47 -19.65 30.67
C GLY A 402 -17.22 -21.10 31.06
N SER A 403 -18.00 -22.01 30.47
CA SER A 403 -17.80 -23.46 30.59
C SER A 403 -17.57 -24.06 29.20
N CYS A 404 -16.54 -24.91 29.04
CA CYS A 404 -16.18 -25.51 27.76
C CYS A 404 -15.99 -27.04 27.88
N CYS A 405 -16.38 -27.78 26.83
CA CYS A 405 -16.16 -29.23 26.73
C CYS A 405 -14.84 -29.59 26.03
N GLN A 406 -14.14 -28.61 25.44
CA GLN A 406 -12.87 -28.72 24.71
C GLN A 406 -11.80 -27.79 25.32
N PRO A 407 -10.49 -27.93 24.99
CA PRO A 407 -9.44 -27.07 25.55
C PRO A 407 -9.70 -25.58 25.28
N TRP A 408 -9.38 -24.76 26.27
CA TRP A 408 -9.33 -23.31 26.06
C TRP A 408 -8.10 -22.99 25.20
N HIS A 409 -8.31 -22.42 24.01
CA HIS A 409 -7.25 -21.80 23.22
C HIS A 409 -7.34 -20.28 23.42
N LEU A 410 -6.25 -19.69 23.87
CA LEU A 410 -6.10 -18.25 24.02
C LEU A 410 -5.39 -17.68 22.76
N PRO A 411 -5.44 -16.35 22.50
CA PRO A 411 -4.82 -15.70 21.34
C PRO A 411 -3.27 -15.76 21.34
N SER A 412 -2.61 -16.08 20.22
CA SER A 412 -1.15 -16.37 20.16
C SER A 412 -0.22 -15.33 20.83
N ALA A 413 -0.66 -14.07 20.97
CA ALA A 413 -0.01 -13.06 21.80
C ALA A 413 -1.05 -12.16 22.51
N ALA A 414 -0.82 -11.89 23.81
CA ALA A 414 -1.59 -10.89 24.56
C ALA A 414 -0.73 -10.15 25.61
N ALA A 415 -1.03 -8.87 25.87
CA ALA A 415 -0.38 -8.14 26.96
C ALA A 415 -0.97 -8.56 28.32
N LEU A 416 -2.30 -8.56 28.45
CA LEU A 416 -3.03 -9.03 29.63
C LEU A 416 -4.11 -10.05 29.24
N ALA A 417 -4.08 -11.23 29.86
CA ALA A 417 -5.11 -12.25 29.70
C ALA A 417 -5.76 -12.60 31.06
N ALA A 418 -7.09 -12.63 31.11
CA ALA A 418 -7.84 -13.05 32.29
C ALA A 418 -8.94 -14.04 31.92
N SER A 419 -8.85 -15.27 32.41
CA SER A 419 -9.82 -16.34 32.13
C SER A 419 -10.46 -16.86 33.42
N ARG A 420 -11.78 -17.13 33.39
CA ARG A 420 -12.47 -17.84 34.49
C ARG A 420 -13.46 -18.88 33.99
N GLY A 421 -13.37 -20.13 34.43
CA GLY A 421 -14.28 -21.14 33.91
C GLY A 421 -14.14 -22.57 34.41
N THR A 422 -14.98 -23.46 33.88
CA THR A 422 -14.89 -24.92 34.07
C THR A 422 -14.50 -25.58 32.75
N SER A 423 -13.59 -26.55 32.78
CA SER A 423 -13.16 -27.31 31.59
C SER A 423 -13.10 -28.82 31.88
N ARG A 424 -13.51 -29.64 30.90
CA ARG A 424 -13.36 -31.11 30.94
C ARG A 424 -12.02 -31.61 30.39
N LEU A 425 -11.31 -30.78 29.61
CA LEU A 425 -10.00 -31.06 28.98
C LEU A 425 -8.93 -30.03 29.42
N PRO A 426 -7.62 -30.27 29.19
CA PRO A 426 -6.55 -29.41 29.68
C PRO A 426 -6.70 -27.94 29.29
N TRP A 427 -6.26 -27.05 30.18
CA TRP A 427 -6.08 -25.63 29.83
C TRP A 427 -4.77 -25.51 29.04
N HIS A 428 -4.82 -25.06 27.78
CA HIS A 428 -3.64 -24.68 27.01
C HIS A 428 -3.42 -23.18 27.15
N LEU A 429 -2.40 -22.80 27.91
CA LEU A 429 -2.04 -21.41 28.10
C LEU A 429 -0.99 -20.97 27.06
N LEU A 430 -0.99 -19.67 26.78
CA LEU A 430 -0.37 -19.04 25.61
C LEU A 430 1.15 -19.23 25.45
N PRO A 431 1.70 -19.11 24.22
CA PRO A 431 3.14 -19.15 24.00
C PRO A 431 3.89 -17.91 24.55
N ALA A 432 3.25 -16.73 24.56
CA ALA A 432 3.86 -15.46 25.01
C ALA A 432 2.83 -14.48 25.63
N VAL A 433 2.95 -14.18 26.94
CA VAL A 433 2.09 -13.23 27.67
C VAL A 433 2.87 -12.46 28.74
N ALA A 434 2.59 -11.16 28.92
CA ALA A 434 3.20 -10.37 30.00
C ALA A 434 2.57 -10.67 31.38
N LEU A 435 1.23 -10.73 31.48
CA LEU A 435 0.53 -11.17 32.69
C LEU A 435 -0.69 -12.06 32.34
N ASP A 436 -0.72 -13.27 32.90
CA ASP A 436 -1.86 -14.20 32.77
C ASP A 436 -2.51 -14.49 34.12
N VAL A 437 -3.84 -14.30 34.20
CA VAL A 437 -4.66 -14.54 35.40
C VAL A 437 -5.77 -15.55 35.12
N CYS A 438 -5.58 -16.79 35.55
CA CYS A 438 -6.53 -17.88 35.31
C CYS A 438 -7.19 -18.34 36.63
N ARG A 439 -8.54 -18.47 36.64
CA ARG A 439 -9.27 -19.09 37.78
C ARG A 439 -10.30 -20.13 37.32
N GLY A 440 -10.18 -21.39 37.75
CA GLY A 440 -11.12 -22.41 37.29
C GLY A 440 -11.02 -23.78 37.92
N THR A 441 -11.98 -24.63 37.58
CA THR A 441 -12.08 -26.07 37.92
C THR A 441 -11.76 -26.89 36.67
N CYS A 442 -10.85 -27.86 36.78
CA CYS A 442 -10.51 -28.75 35.66
C CYS A 442 -10.55 -30.22 36.10
N CYS A 443 -11.15 -31.09 35.27
CA CYS A 443 -11.15 -32.53 35.49
C CYS A 443 -9.85 -33.22 34.99
N GLN A 444 -9.00 -32.49 34.25
CA GLN A 444 -7.77 -32.95 33.60
C GLN A 444 -6.59 -31.98 33.90
N LEU A 445 -5.41 -32.26 33.33
CA LEU A 445 -4.13 -31.56 33.60
C LEU A 445 -4.15 -30.04 33.28
N TRP A 446 -3.38 -29.24 34.02
CA TRP A 446 -3.06 -27.84 33.67
C TRP A 446 -1.73 -27.79 32.92
N LEU A 447 -1.70 -27.25 31.69
CA LEU A 447 -0.47 -27.04 30.92
C LEU A 447 -0.15 -25.54 30.90
N LEU A 448 0.96 -25.16 31.55
CA LEU A 448 1.39 -23.77 31.66
C LEU A 448 2.16 -23.30 30.40
N PRO A 449 2.21 -21.98 30.13
CA PRO A 449 2.94 -21.38 29.01
C PRO A 449 4.43 -21.71 28.94
N SER A 450 4.99 -21.64 27.74
CA SER A 450 6.45 -21.73 27.50
C SER A 450 7.22 -20.43 27.80
N ALA A 451 6.58 -19.25 27.78
CA ALA A 451 7.21 -17.97 28.11
C ALA A 451 6.23 -16.95 28.73
N VAL A 452 6.39 -16.63 30.02
CA VAL A 452 5.55 -15.66 30.76
C VAL A 452 6.37 -14.86 31.77
N ALA A 453 6.12 -13.54 31.86
CA ALA A 453 6.76 -12.69 32.87
C ALA A 453 6.13 -12.83 34.27
N LEU A 454 4.79 -12.84 34.37
CA LEU A 454 4.06 -13.09 35.63
C LEU A 454 2.83 -13.98 35.40
N LEU A 455 2.74 -15.07 36.17
CA LEU A 455 1.62 -16.01 36.11
C LEU A 455 0.90 -16.11 37.47
N CYS A 456 -0.42 -15.90 37.48
CA CYS A 456 -1.27 -16.06 38.65
C CYS A 456 -2.42 -17.04 38.37
N SER A 457 -2.27 -18.29 38.82
CA SER A 457 -3.30 -19.33 38.65
C SER A 457 -3.97 -19.70 39.97
N ARG A 458 -5.31 -19.90 39.95
CA ARG A 458 -6.07 -20.40 41.12
C ARG A 458 -7.12 -21.42 40.70
N GLY A 459 -7.02 -22.67 41.16
CA GLY A 459 -7.97 -23.71 40.74
C GLY A 459 -7.94 -25.00 41.54
N THR A 460 -8.88 -25.89 41.23
CA THR A 460 -8.96 -27.26 41.78
C THR A 460 -8.85 -28.27 40.64
N CYS A 461 -8.08 -29.34 40.86
CA CYS A 461 -7.83 -30.38 39.86
C CYS A 461 -7.75 -31.77 40.51
N HIS A 462 -8.12 -32.80 39.73
CA HIS A 462 -8.06 -34.20 40.16
C HIS A 462 -6.75 -34.92 39.78
N LEU A 463 -5.91 -34.31 38.93
CA LEU A 463 -4.61 -34.79 38.43
C LEU A 463 -3.48 -33.77 38.72
N PRO A 464 -2.19 -34.16 38.73
CA PRO A 464 -1.08 -33.28 39.15
C PRO A 464 -0.84 -32.09 38.21
N TRP A 465 -0.30 -30.99 38.77
CA TRP A 465 0.15 -29.83 37.97
C TRP A 465 1.51 -30.16 37.32
N LEU A 466 1.63 -30.03 36.00
CA LEU A 466 2.92 -30.12 35.28
C LEU A 466 3.33 -28.75 34.74
N LEU A 467 4.52 -28.28 35.14
CA LEU A 467 5.20 -27.14 34.53
C LEU A 467 6.00 -27.62 33.29
N PRO A 468 6.13 -26.87 32.19
CA PRO A 468 6.83 -27.39 30.99
C PRO A 468 8.36 -27.48 31.18
N ALA A 469 8.98 -28.44 30.48
CA ALA A 469 10.41 -28.57 30.27
C ALA A 469 10.79 -28.07 28.86
N ILE A 470 11.94 -27.41 28.70
CA ILE A 470 12.52 -27.03 27.41
C ILE A 470 13.35 -28.21 26.86
N SER A 471 13.13 -28.57 25.60
CA SER A 471 13.95 -29.56 24.87
C SER A 471 15.34 -29.00 24.56
N THR A 472 16.39 -29.75 24.88
CA THR A 472 17.78 -29.45 24.53
C THR A 472 18.06 -29.70 23.04
N ALA A 473 18.53 -28.67 22.32
CA ALA A 473 19.31 -28.82 21.09
C ALA A 473 20.27 -27.63 20.91
N VAL A 474 21.50 -27.96 20.52
CA VAL A 474 22.72 -27.16 20.57
C VAL A 474 22.96 -26.43 19.24
N SER A 475 23.00 -25.09 19.23
CA SER A 475 23.99 -24.27 18.49
C SER A 475 23.74 -22.77 18.68
N ALA A 476 24.71 -22.12 19.33
CA ALA A 476 25.19 -20.74 19.23
C ALA A 476 24.20 -19.57 18.95
N TRP A 477 24.10 -18.67 19.94
CA TRP A 477 23.55 -17.31 19.92
C TRP A 477 22.03 -17.14 19.73
N LEU A 478 21.28 -17.26 20.84
CA LEU A 478 20.08 -16.46 21.15
C LEU A 478 19.68 -16.70 22.62
N LEU A 479 19.61 -15.64 23.42
CA LEU A 479 19.16 -15.65 24.82
C LEU A 479 17.70 -16.17 24.90
N MET A 480 17.49 -17.34 25.52
CA MET A 480 16.16 -17.91 25.77
C MET A 480 15.51 -17.28 27.03
N PRO A 481 14.24 -16.85 27.03
CA PRO A 481 13.62 -16.23 28.21
C PRO A 481 13.10 -17.26 29.23
N ALA A 482 13.48 -17.05 30.51
CA ALA A 482 13.04 -17.80 31.69
C ALA A 482 11.73 -17.24 32.30
N VAL A 483 10.99 -18.05 33.06
CA VAL A 483 9.82 -17.60 33.86
C VAL A 483 10.30 -16.84 35.11
N ALA A 484 9.92 -15.56 35.25
CA ALA A 484 10.41 -14.69 36.33
C ALA A 484 9.69 -14.89 37.69
N LEU A 485 8.35 -15.01 37.70
CA LEU A 485 7.57 -15.27 38.93
C LEU A 485 6.30 -16.09 38.65
N ALA A 486 6.11 -17.21 39.37
CA ALA A 486 4.89 -18.00 39.33
C ALA A 486 4.19 -18.04 40.70
N VAL A 487 2.92 -17.62 40.77
CA VAL A 487 2.08 -17.71 41.97
C VAL A 487 0.90 -18.65 41.71
N CYS A 488 0.96 -19.86 42.29
CA CYS A 488 -0.08 -20.88 42.12
C CYS A 488 -0.83 -21.12 43.44
N ARG A 489 -2.18 -21.13 43.40
CA ARG A 489 -3.01 -21.50 44.56
C ARG A 489 -4.04 -22.59 44.22
N GLY A 490 -4.02 -23.74 44.88
CA GLY A 490 -4.98 -24.80 44.54
C GLY A 490 -4.99 -26.03 45.44
N SER A 491 -6.00 -26.89 45.25
CA SER A 491 -6.16 -28.17 45.95
C SER A 491 -6.03 -29.30 44.92
N CYS A 492 -5.21 -30.32 45.22
CA CYS A 492 -4.93 -31.44 44.31
C CYS A 492 -4.94 -32.78 45.07
N CYS A 493 -5.43 -33.83 44.41
CA CYS A 493 -5.44 -35.20 44.96
C CYS A 493 -4.12 -35.97 44.72
N GLN A 494 -3.16 -35.40 43.99
CA GLN A 494 -1.88 -36.00 43.56
C GLN A 494 -0.70 -35.03 43.81
N PRO A 495 0.57 -35.51 43.86
CA PRO A 495 1.75 -34.70 44.19
C PRO A 495 1.95 -33.49 43.27
N TRP A 496 2.50 -32.39 43.80
CA TRP A 496 2.97 -31.26 43.00
C TRP A 496 4.33 -31.60 42.37
N LEU A 497 4.53 -31.31 41.07
CA LEU A 497 5.79 -31.45 40.35
C LEU A 497 6.28 -30.07 39.89
N LEU A 498 7.39 -29.59 40.47
CA LEU A 498 8.06 -28.34 40.08
C LEU A 498 9.31 -28.68 39.24
N LEU A 499 9.49 -28.04 38.09
CA LEU A 499 10.55 -28.31 37.11
C LEU A 499 11.57 -27.13 37.00
N PRO A 500 12.79 -27.34 36.45
CA PRO A 500 14.01 -26.61 36.82
C PRO A 500 14.16 -25.14 36.36
N ALA A 501 13.19 -24.57 35.65
CA ALA A 501 13.35 -23.30 34.92
C ALA A 501 12.46 -22.15 35.42
N VAL A 502 12.27 -22.04 36.75
CA VAL A 502 11.52 -20.94 37.40
C VAL A 502 12.42 -20.19 38.36
N ALA A 503 12.51 -18.85 38.23
CA ALA A 503 13.36 -18.02 39.10
C ALA A 503 12.82 -17.92 40.54
N LEU A 504 11.51 -17.70 40.71
CA LEU A 504 10.82 -17.73 42.00
C LEU A 504 9.42 -18.34 41.87
N ALA A 505 9.11 -19.35 42.69
CA ALA A 505 7.80 -19.98 42.75
C ALA A 505 7.15 -19.81 44.15
N ILE A 506 5.92 -19.28 44.20
CA ILE A 506 5.10 -19.19 45.42
C ILE A 506 3.87 -20.10 45.26
N CYS A 507 3.86 -21.22 45.96
CA CYS A 507 2.76 -22.19 45.91
C CYS A 507 1.98 -22.19 47.24
N ARG A 508 0.65 -22.09 47.19
CA ARG A 508 -0.22 -22.32 48.36
C ARG A 508 -1.34 -23.32 48.07
N GLY A 509 -1.37 -24.44 48.78
CA GLY A 509 -2.34 -25.50 48.48
C GLY A 509 -2.45 -26.64 49.49
N SER A 510 -3.43 -27.51 49.26
CA SER A 510 -3.68 -28.72 50.06
C SER A 510 -3.47 -29.96 49.17
N CYS A 511 -2.76 -30.98 49.65
CA CYS A 511 -2.48 -32.21 48.91
C CYS A 511 -2.72 -33.47 49.78
N VAL A 512 -3.29 -34.52 49.19
CA VAL A 512 -3.59 -35.80 49.86
C VAL A 512 -2.42 -36.79 49.78
N CYS A 513 -1.50 -36.64 48.81
CA CYS A 513 -0.39 -37.58 48.55
C CYS A 513 1.01 -36.93 48.67
N ARG A 514 2.06 -37.77 48.82
CA ARG A 514 3.48 -37.44 49.06
C ARG A 514 4.08 -36.52 47.97
N GLY A 515 4.52 -35.31 48.32
CA GLY A 515 5.12 -34.34 47.39
C GLY A 515 6.58 -34.64 47.04
N SER A 516 7.02 -34.35 45.80
CA SER A 516 8.43 -34.40 45.39
C SER A 516 8.86 -33.12 44.70
N LEU A 517 9.89 -32.46 45.24
CA LEU A 517 10.47 -31.23 44.70
C LEU A 517 11.79 -31.56 43.99
N LEU A 518 11.94 -31.13 42.74
CA LEU A 518 13.19 -31.09 41.96
C LEU A 518 13.80 -29.68 42.03
N PRO A 519 15.10 -29.49 41.78
CA PRO A 519 15.79 -28.23 42.10
C PRO A 519 15.24 -27.05 41.27
N ALA A 520 14.82 -25.99 41.97
CA ALA A 520 14.42 -24.69 41.43
C ALA A 520 15.27 -23.59 42.10
N GLY A 521 15.41 -22.41 41.48
CA GLY A 521 16.27 -21.32 41.99
C GLY A 521 15.90 -20.84 43.40
N THR A 522 14.60 -20.61 43.69
CA THR A 522 14.07 -20.41 45.05
C THR A 522 12.57 -20.74 45.07
N ALA A 523 12.09 -21.50 46.05
CA ALA A 523 10.67 -21.87 46.17
C ALA A 523 10.12 -21.60 47.58
N VAL A 524 8.97 -20.92 47.67
CA VAL A 524 8.25 -20.66 48.93
C VAL A 524 6.91 -21.41 48.88
N CYS A 525 6.83 -22.53 49.59
CA CYS A 525 5.61 -23.34 49.69
C CYS A 525 4.93 -23.10 51.05
N ARG A 526 3.61 -22.82 51.06
CA ARG A 526 2.77 -22.80 52.28
C ARG A 526 1.52 -23.64 52.06
N GLY A 527 1.41 -24.80 52.70
CA GLY A 527 0.29 -25.71 52.51
C GLY A 527 0.18 -26.81 53.56
N PHE A 528 -1.00 -27.41 53.69
CA PHE A 528 -1.24 -28.61 54.51
C PHE A 528 -1.08 -29.86 53.64
N CYS A 529 -0.20 -30.78 54.03
CA CYS A 529 0.02 -32.07 53.37
C CYS A 529 -0.03 -33.18 54.43
N CYS A 530 -0.67 -34.30 54.13
CA CYS A 530 -0.82 -35.41 55.07
C CYS A 530 0.49 -36.20 55.31
N GLN A 531 1.58 -35.93 54.57
CA GLN A 531 2.93 -36.51 54.76
C GLN A 531 4.06 -35.49 54.52
N LEU A 532 5.24 -35.72 55.11
CA LEU A 532 6.45 -34.88 55.03
C LEU A 532 6.96 -34.71 53.58
N TRP A 533 7.47 -33.51 53.28
CA TRP A 533 8.06 -33.17 51.98
C TRP A 533 9.50 -33.71 51.87
N HIS A 534 9.86 -34.30 50.72
CA HIS A 534 11.24 -34.69 50.40
C HIS A 534 11.84 -33.77 49.34
N PHE A 535 13.03 -33.25 49.61
CA PHE A 535 13.90 -32.61 48.62
C PHE A 535 14.76 -33.69 47.95
N LYS A 536 14.66 -33.84 46.63
CA LYS A 536 15.66 -34.61 45.87
C LYS A 536 16.81 -33.67 45.53
N SER A 537 18.01 -34.00 46.00
CA SER A 537 19.27 -33.33 45.65
C SER A 537 19.56 -33.43 44.16
#